data_AF-A0A1Y4RSH3-F1
#
_entry.id   AF-A0A1Y4RSH3-F1
#
_cell.length_a   1.000
_cell.length_b   1.000
_cell.length_c   1.000
_cell.angle_alpha   90.00
_cell.angle_beta   90.00
_cell.angle_gamma   90.00
#
_symmetry.space_group_name_H-M   'P 1'
#
loop_
_entity.id
_entity.type
_entity.pdbx_description
1 polymer ?
#
loop_
_entity_poly.entity_id
_entity_poly.type
_entity_poly.pdbx_seq_one_letter_code
_entity_poly.pdbx_strand_id
1 'polypeptide(L)' 'MSDATYTLFFEAGDAYEKYLQDEKEKSWYDTGIAADGDDQILVLVTCTADQKDERIVILGRKR' A
#
# COMPACT_ATOMS: atom_id res chain seq x y z
N MET A 1 15.96 -2.17 15.06
CA MET A 1 14.75 -1.36 14.91
C MET A 1 14.80 -0.71 13.54
N SER A 2 14.10 -1.22 12.54
CA SER A 2 14.00 -0.57 11.23
C SER A 2 12.84 0.42 11.25
N ASP A 3 13.08 1.65 10.83
CA ASP A 3 11.97 2.54 10.49
C ASP A 3 11.25 1.97 9.27
N ALA A 4 9.92 2.11 9.23
CA ALA A 4 9.13 1.62 8.11
C ALA A 4 9.48 2.45 6.88
N THR A 5 10.13 1.82 5.90
CA THR A 5 10.41 2.43 4.60
C THR A 5 9.18 2.29 3.73
N TYR A 6 8.67 3.42 3.23
CA TYR A 6 7.54 3.44 2.28
C TYR A 6 8.06 3.83 0.91
N THR A 7 7.73 3.02 -0.10
CA THR A 7 8.02 3.32 -1.50
C THR A 7 6.95 4.27 -2.02
N LEU A 8 7.32 5.52 -2.30
CA LEU A 8 6.40 6.55 -2.81
C LEU A 8 6.38 6.63 -4.33
N PHE A 9 7.45 6.17 -4.97
CA PHE A 9 7.63 6.24 -6.42
C PHE A 9 8.18 4.91 -6.91
N PHE A 10 7.69 4.49 -8.06
CA PHE A 10 8.13 3.30 -8.76
C PHE A 10 8.75 3.74 -10.08
N GLU A 11 9.82 3.07 -10.48
CA GLU A 11 10.33 3.18 -11.85
C GLU A 11 9.26 2.68 -12.83
N ALA A 12 9.32 3.17 -14.06
CA ALA A 12 8.41 2.71 -15.11
C ALA A 12 8.56 1.19 -15.35
N GLY A 13 7.42 0.50 -15.49
CA GLY A 13 7.35 -0.95 -15.68
C GLY A 13 6.52 -1.65 -14.60
N ASP A 14 6.72 -2.96 -14.46
CA ASP A 14 5.80 -3.85 -13.73
C ASP A 14 5.93 -3.76 -12.21
N ALA A 15 6.88 -2.97 -11.69
CA ALA A 15 7.14 -2.87 -10.25
C ALA A 15 5.94 -2.29 -9.49
N TYR A 16 5.26 -1.30 -10.06
CA TYR A 16 4.09 -0.70 -9.45
C TYR A 16 2.88 -1.63 -9.48
N GLU A 17 2.64 -2.28 -10.62
CA GLU A 17 1.54 -3.24 -10.76
C GLU A 17 1.71 -4.43 -9.81
N LYS A 18 2.94 -4.95 -9.67
CA LYS A 18 3.25 -5.99 -8.70
C LYS A 18 2.99 -5.52 -7.26
N TYR A 19 3.39 -4.28 -6.93
CA TYR A 19 3.11 -3.71 -5.61
C TYR A 19 1.60 -3.65 -5.33
N LEU A 20 0.78 -3.22 -6.31
CA LEU A 20 -0.67 -3.18 -6.17
C LEU A 20 -1.28 -4.57 -5.95
N GLN A 21 -0.78 -5.59 -6.64
CA GLN A 21 -1.19 -6.99 -6.46
C GLN A 21 -0.81 -7.50 -5.07
N ASP A 22 0.44 -7.31 -4.65
CA ASP A 22 0.94 -7.75 -3.34
C ASP A 22 0.13 -7.11 -2.20
N GLU A 23 -0.22 -5.81 -2.30
CA GLU A 23 -1.03 -5.14 -1.27
C GLU A 23 -2.50 -5.58 -1.29
N LYS A 24 -3.05 -5.91 -2.46
CA LYS A 24 -4.39 -6.50 -2.55
C LYS A 24 -4.46 -7.86 -1.88
N GLU A 25 -3.44 -8.70 -2.05
CA GLU A 25 -3.36 -10.03 -1.41
C GLU A 25 -3.20 -9.95 0.12
N LYS A 26 -2.61 -8.88 0.64
CA LYS A 26 -2.52 -8.60 2.08
C LYS A 26 -3.81 -8.07 2.69
N SER A 27 -4.74 -7.56 1.87
CA SER A 27 -5.99 -6.99 2.35
C SER A 27 -6.82 -8.03 3.10
N TRP A 28 -7.37 -7.63 4.25
CA TRP A 28 -8.30 -8.49 5.00
C TRP A 28 -9.66 -8.63 4.32
N TYR A 29 -9.97 -7.78 3.35
CA TYR A 29 -11.25 -7.74 2.68
C TYR A 29 -11.08 -7.73 1.16
N ASP A 30 -11.87 -8.55 0.48
CA ASP A 30 -12.11 -8.38 -0.95
C ASP A 30 -13.10 -7.23 -1.14
N THR A 31 -12.62 -6.15 -1.75
CA THR A 31 -13.39 -4.92 -1.95
C THR A 31 -14.14 -4.91 -3.29
N GLY A 32 -13.91 -5.90 -4.17
CA GLY A 32 -14.43 -5.92 -5.54
C GLY A 32 -13.83 -4.83 -6.45
N ILE A 33 -12.84 -4.08 -5.97
CA ILE A 33 -12.15 -3.03 -6.72
C ILE A 33 -10.68 -3.47 -6.91
N ALA A 34 -10.11 -3.19 -8.08
CA ALA A 34 -8.69 -3.35 -8.36
C ALA A 34 -8.12 -2.02 -8.83
N ALA A 35 -6.87 -1.74 -8.47
CA ALA A 35 -6.07 -0.69 -9.08
C ALA A 35 -5.09 -1.32 -10.07
N ASP A 36 -4.76 -0.61 -11.13
CA ASP A 36 -3.76 -1.01 -12.13
C ASP A 36 -2.59 -0.01 -12.22
N GLY A 37 -1.66 -0.24 -13.14
CA GLY A 37 -0.44 0.55 -13.28
C GLY A 37 -0.66 2.03 -13.63
N ASP A 38 -1.84 2.40 -14.14
CA ASP A 38 -2.18 3.78 -14.51
C ASP A 38 -2.89 4.53 -13.36
N ASP A 39 -3.36 3.81 -12.34
CA ASP A 39 -4.07 4.37 -11.20
C ASP A 39 -3.13 5.04 -10.19
N GLN A 40 -3.63 6.06 -9.49
CA GLN A 40 -2.97 6.62 -8.30
C GLN A 40 -3.61 6.08 -7.03
N ILE A 41 -2.78 5.78 -6.02
CA ILE A 41 -3.23 5.34 -4.70
C ILE A 41 -2.82 6.31 -3.59
N LEU A 42 -3.56 6.27 -2.49
CA LEU A 42 -3.25 6.89 -1.21
C LEU A 42 -2.99 5.78 -0.19
N VAL A 43 -1.84 5.83 0.48
CA VAL A 43 -1.50 4.94 1.57
C VAL A 43 -1.62 5.71 2.89
N LEU A 44 -2.51 5.24 3.78
CA LEU A 44 -2.66 5.76 5.14
C LEU A 44 -2.12 4.72 6.11
N VAL A 45 -1.20 5.13 6.97
CA VAL A 45 -0.63 4.23 7.98
C VAL A 45 -0.74 4.88 9.35
N THR A 46 -1.20 4.12 10.33
CA THR A 46 -1.17 4.57 11.73
C THR A 46 0.27 4.76 12.19
N CYS A 47 0.54 5.91 12.80
CA CYS A 47 1.83 6.19 13.42
C CYS A 47 1.68 6.12 14.94
N THR A 48 2.49 5.27 15.58
CA THR A 48 2.53 5.12 17.04
C THR A 48 3.99 5.22 17.48
N ALA A 49 4.22 5.92 18.58
CA ALA A 49 5.56 6.07 19.16
C ALA A 49 6.04 4.78 19.85
N ASP A 50 5.11 4.00 20.41
CA ASP A 50 5.43 2.97 21.40
C ASP A 50 5.27 1.53 20.89
N GLN A 51 4.53 1.34 19.79
CA GLN A 51 4.29 0.02 19.19
C GLN A 51 4.45 0.10 17.66
N LYS A 52 5.57 -0.41 17.15
CA LYS A 52 5.86 -0.41 15.70
C LYS A 52 5.22 -1.58 14.95
N ASP A 53 4.88 -2.66 15.64
CA ASP A 53 4.46 -3.93 15.01
C ASP A 53 2.93 -4.05 14.80
N GLU A 54 2.15 -3.13 15.36
CA GLU A 54 0.68 -3.12 15.26
C GLU A 54 0.17 -1.92 14.44
N ARG A 55 0.70 -1.76 13.22
CA ARG A 55 0.25 -0.69 12.32
C ARG A 55 -0.92 -1.14 11.47
N ILE A 56 -1.94 -0.31 11.40
CA ILE A 56 -3.01 -0.44 10.42
C ILE A 56 -2.58 0.33 9.17
N VAL A 57 -2.65 -0.35 8.04
CA VAL A 57 -2.36 0.20 6.71
C VAL A 57 -3.65 0.15 5.89
N ILE A 58 -4.04 1.29 5.31
CA ILE A 58 -5.19 1.42 4.43
C ILE A 58 -4.71 1.95 3.09
N LEU A 59 -5.07 1.25 2.02
CA LEU A 59 -4.85 1.71 0.65
C LEU A 59 -6.17 2.15 0.04
N GLY A 60 -6.20 3.35 -0.54
CA GLY A 60 -7.34 3.88 -1.28
C GLY A 60 -6.94 4.24 -2.69
N ARG A 61 -7.73 3.81 -3.68
CA ARG A 61 -7.56 4.26 -5.08
C ARG A 61 -8.19 5.64 -5.26
N LYS A 62 -7.46 6.54 -5.91
CA LYS A 62 -7.96 7.86 -6.32
C LYS A 62 -8.97 7.70 -7.47
N ARG A 63 -10.12 8.38 -7.38
CA ARG A 63 -11.13 8.44 -8.45
C ARG A 63 -10.86 9.59 -9.40
#